data_AF-A0A0J0V6K2-F1
#
_entry.id   AF-A0A0J0V6K2-F1
#
_cell.length_a   1.000
_cell.length_b   1.000
_cell.length_c   1.000
_cell.angle_alpha   90.00
_cell.angle_beta   90.00
_cell.angle_gamma   90.00
#
_symmetry.space_group_name_H-M   'P 1'
#
loop_
_entity.id
_entity.type
_entity.pdbx_description
1 polymer ?
#
loop_
_entity_poly.entity_id
_entity_poly.type
_entity_poly.pdbx_seq_one_letter_code
_entity_poly.pdbx_strand_id
1 'polypeptide(L)'
;MFKRILKNERGLTLIELLAVIVILGIIAAIAIPAIGAIMDNSKKDAHIANAKQAASAARLAIAADKNTKTQYTLKELYEGGYLENIPKSPGKVSTDKYDAEKSIVKIIKDNNGITYKVTLVDGNGTFKYIDDKDVSELKRDDVKLE
;
A
#
# COMPACT_ATOMS: atom_id res chain seq x y z
N MET A 1 -0.60 -56.62 -40.21
CA MET A 1 -1.62 -55.60 -40.57
C MET A 1 -1.94 -54.73 -39.36
N PHE A 2 -1.32 -53.56 -39.24
CA PHE A 2 -1.67 -52.59 -38.18
C PHE A 2 -2.87 -51.76 -38.64
N LYS A 3 -4.03 -51.97 -38.01
CA LYS A 3 -5.25 -51.17 -38.21
C LYS A 3 -4.98 -49.75 -37.68
N ARG A 4 -4.88 -48.76 -38.58
CA ARG A 4 -4.82 -47.34 -38.21
C ARG A 4 -6.18 -46.94 -37.63
N ILE A 5 -6.22 -46.74 -36.31
CA ILE A 5 -7.33 -46.06 -35.64
C ILE A 5 -7.23 -44.59 -36.08
N LEU A 6 -8.09 -44.19 -37.01
CA LEU A 6 -8.29 -42.77 -37.36
C LEU A 6 -8.88 -42.08 -36.14
N LYS A 7 -8.03 -41.36 -35.40
CA LYS A 7 -8.42 -40.53 -34.26
C LYS A 7 -9.28 -39.38 -34.79
N ASN A 8 -10.55 -39.34 -34.37
CA ASN A 8 -11.52 -38.36 -34.82
C ASN A 8 -11.24 -37.02 -34.12
N GLU A 9 -10.34 -36.21 -34.67
CA GLU A 9 -10.05 -34.85 -34.23
C GLU A 9 -11.24 -33.95 -34.65
N ARG A 10 -12.39 -34.11 -33.98
CA ARG A 10 -13.52 -33.17 -34.08
C ARG A 10 -13.05 -31.83 -33.50
N GLY A 11 -12.68 -30.91 -34.39
CA GLY A 11 -12.28 -29.55 -34.02
C GLY A 11 -13.44 -28.80 -33.35
N LEU A 12 -13.09 -28.02 -32.34
CA LEU A 12 -13.99 -27.08 -31.66
C LEU A 12 -14.60 -26.12 -32.70
N THR A 13 -15.91 -25.92 -32.65
CA THR A 13 -16.58 -25.03 -33.60
C THR A 13 -16.42 -23.57 -33.18
N LEU A 14 -16.40 -22.64 -34.15
CA LEU A 14 -16.27 -21.21 -33.85
C LEU A 14 -17.39 -20.69 -32.93
N ILE A 15 -18.59 -21.30 -32.98
CA ILE A 15 -19.72 -20.91 -32.15
C ILE A 15 -19.51 -21.27 -30.68
N GLU A 16 -18.81 -22.36 -30.38
CA GLU A 16 -18.47 -22.76 -29.01
C GLU A 16 -17.44 -21.82 -28.41
N LEU A 17 -16.44 -21.41 -29.19
CA LEU A 17 -15.48 -20.39 -28.76
C LEU A 17 -16.15 -19.03 -28.55
N LEU A 18 -17.10 -18.67 -29.42
CA LEU A 18 -17.85 -17.42 -29.30
C LEU A 18 -18.67 -17.39 -28.00
N ALA A 19 -19.39 -18.46 -27.68
CA ALA A 19 -20.21 -18.55 -26.47
C ALA A 19 -19.35 -18.37 -25.20
N VAL A 20 -18.15 -18.95 -25.15
CA VAL A 20 -17.22 -18.82 -24.02
C VAL A 20 -16.74 -17.38 -23.85
N ILE A 21 -16.33 -16.72 -24.94
CA ILE A 21 -15.83 -15.35 -24.87
C ILE A 21 -16.93 -14.38 -24.44
N VAL A 22 -18.18 -14.60 -24.86
CA VAL A 22 -19.33 -13.79 -24.41
C VAL A 22 -19.52 -13.91 -22.89
N ILE A 23 -19.50 -15.13 -22.34
CA ILE A 23 -19.64 -15.34 -20.89
C ILE A 23 -18.45 -14.70 -20.15
N LEU A 24 -17.21 -14.90 -20.62
CA LEU A 24 -16.02 -14.28 -20.03
C LEU A 24 -16.08 -12.75 -20.08
N GLY A 25 -16.64 -12.18 -21.15
CA GLY A 25 -16.83 -10.74 -21.30
C GLY A 25 -17.79 -10.17 -20.27
N ILE A 26 -18.92 -10.85 -20.02
CA ILE A 26 -19.89 -10.45 -18.98
C ILE A 26 -19.26 -10.52 -17.58
N ILE A 27 -18.55 -11.60 -17.28
CA ILE A 27 -17.87 -11.75 -15.99
C ILE A 27 -16.80 -10.67 -15.83
N ALA A 28 -15.98 -10.42 -16.84
CA ALA A 28 -14.93 -9.42 -16.81
C ALA A 28 -15.49 -8.00 -16.59
N ALA A 29 -16.62 -7.67 -17.20
CA ALA A 29 -17.27 -6.36 -17.05
C ALA A 29 -17.62 -6.02 -15.60
N ILE A 30 -18.05 -7.00 -14.80
CA ILE A 30 -18.38 -6.80 -13.37
C ILE A 30 -17.13 -6.97 -12.49
N ALA A 31 -16.27 -7.93 -12.82
CA ALA A 31 -15.12 -8.27 -12.00
C ALA A 31 -14.04 -7.18 -11.99
N ILE A 32 -13.74 -6.55 -13.13
CA ILE A 32 -12.65 -5.57 -13.24
C ILE A 32 -12.87 -4.35 -12.31
N PRO A 33 -14.04 -3.67 -12.31
CA PRO A 33 -14.30 -2.56 -11.39
C PRO A 33 -14.27 -2.98 -9.92
N ALA A 34 -14.84 -4.15 -9.59
CA ALA A 34 -14.91 -4.65 -8.22
C ALA A 34 -13.51 -4.96 -7.66
N ILE A 35 -12.66 -5.64 -8.44
CA ILE A 35 -11.27 -5.95 -8.05
C ILE A 35 -10.47 -4.65 -7.91
N GLY A 36 -10.68 -3.66 -8.78
CA GLY A 36 -10.05 -2.34 -8.67
C GLY A 36 -10.34 -1.67 -7.33
N ALA A 37 -11.61 -1.60 -6.93
CA ALA A 37 -12.01 -1.01 -5.65
C ALA A 37 -11.44 -1.76 -4.43
N ILE A 38 -11.38 -3.09 -4.48
CA ILE A 38 -10.78 -3.91 -3.41
C ILE A 38 -9.26 -3.67 -3.33
N MET A 39 -8.59 -3.60 -4.48
CA MET A 39 -7.16 -3.32 -4.57
C MET A 39 -6.84 -1.95 -3.97
N ASP A 40 -7.61 -0.93 -4.31
CA ASP A 40 -7.42 0.43 -3.79
C ASP A 40 -7.63 0.49 -2.28
N ASN A 41 -8.67 -0.14 -1.75
CA ASN A 41 -8.86 -0.26 -0.30
C ASN A 41 -7.69 -0.99 0.38
N SER A 42 -7.17 -2.06 -0.24
CA SER A 42 -6.02 -2.81 0.29
C SER A 42 -4.76 -1.96 0.32
N LYS A 43 -4.52 -1.13 -0.71
CA LYS A 43 -3.41 -0.17 -0.73
C LYS A 43 -3.55 0.87 0.36
N LYS A 44 -4.74 1.43 0.54
CA LYS A 44 -5.03 2.39 1.61
C LYS A 44 -4.75 1.79 2.99
N ASP A 45 -5.21 0.56 3.24
CA ASP A 45 -4.94 -0.14 4.49
C ASP A 45 -3.46 -0.38 4.72
N ALA A 46 -2.72 -0.75 3.68
CA ALA A 46 -1.28 -0.93 3.76
C ALA A 46 -0.55 0.40 4.06
N HIS A 47 -0.96 1.54 3.49
CA HIS A 47 -0.42 2.86 3.89
C HIS A 47 -0.72 3.17 5.36
N ILE A 48 -1.93 2.89 5.86
CA ILE A 48 -2.29 3.09 7.27
C ILE A 48 -1.43 2.21 8.18
N ALA A 49 -1.24 0.94 7.82
CA ALA A 49 -0.39 0.01 8.57
C ALA A 49 1.07 0.50 8.61
N ASN A 50 1.61 0.94 7.47
CA ASN A 50 2.96 1.52 7.39
C ASN A 50 3.10 2.79 8.24
N ALA A 51 2.08 3.66 8.25
CA ALA A 51 2.06 4.85 9.10
C ALA A 51 2.04 4.48 10.59
N LYS A 52 1.26 3.47 10.98
CA LYS A 52 1.23 2.93 12.35
C LYS A 52 2.58 2.34 12.76
N GLN A 53 3.26 1.65 11.85
CA GLN A 53 4.60 1.13 12.09
C GLN A 53 5.61 2.27 12.29
N ALA A 54 5.60 3.29 11.42
CA ALA A 54 6.47 4.46 11.56
C ALA A 54 6.21 5.22 12.87
N ALA A 55 4.94 5.41 13.25
CA ALA A 55 4.60 6.04 14.52
C ALA A 55 5.05 5.21 15.74
N SER A 56 4.98 3.88 15.65
CA SER A 56 5.48 2.98 16.70
C SER A 56 7.01 3.05 16.83
N ALA A 57 7.73 3.14 15.71
CA ALA A 57 9.17 3.39 15.73
C ALA A 57 9.51 4.75 16.34
N ALA A 58 8.78 5.82 15.97
CA ALA A 58 8.96 7.14 16.57
C ALA A 58 8.64 7.17 18.08
N ARG A 59 7.64 6.38 18.53
CA ARG A 59 7.35 6.15 19.96
C ARG A 59 8.53 5.54 20.71
N LEU A 60 9.22 4.59 20.09
CA LEU A 60 10.41 3.98 20.69
C LEU A 60 11.59 4.97 20.70
N ALA A 61 11.80 5.67 19.58
CA ALA A 61 12.87 6.66 19.45
C ALA A 61 12.76 7.79 20.46
N ILE A 62 11.56 8.34 20.67
CA ILE A 62 11.36 9.43 21.62
C ILE A 62 11.55 9.01 23.08
N ALA A 63 11.22 7.74 23.39
CA ALA A 63 11.45 7.17 24.72
C ALA A 63 12.96 7.04 25.00
N ALA A 64 13.75 6.67 23.99
CA ALA A 64 15.21 6.62 24.09
C ALA A 64 15.85 8.02 24.17
N ASP A 65 15.37 8.98 23.39
CA ASP A 65 15.91 10.35 23.30
C ASP A 65 15.43 11.29 24.42
N LYS A 66 14.89 10.72 25.52
CA LYS A 66 14.36 11.47 26.68
C LYS A 66 13.44 12.62 26.26
N ASN A 67 12.56 12.37 25.30
CA ASN A 67 11.49 13.31 24.96
C ASN A 67 11.93 14.66 24.35
N THR A 68 13.13 14.76 23.77
CA THR A 68 13.69 16.03 23.27
C THR A 68 13.35 16.38 21.83
N LYS A 69 13.28 15.39 20.91
CA LYS A 69 12.89 15.61 19.52
C LYS A 69 11.36 15.67 19.35
N THR A 70 10.93 16.50 18.40
CA THR A 70 9.52 16.70 18.02
C THR A 70 9.19 16.14 16.62
N GLN A 71 10.19 15.63 15.90
CA GLN A 71 10.01 15.04 14.58
C GLN A 71 11.11 14.02 14.31
N TYR A 72 10.76 12.95 13.60
CA TYR A 72 11.70 12.00 13.02
C TYR A 72 11.36 11.73 11.55
N THR A 73 12.37 11.66 10.70
CA THR A 73 12.27 11.14 9.33
C THR A 73 12.30 9.61 9.34
N LEU A 74 11.77 8.96 8.30
CA LEU A 74 11.90 7.49 8.17
C LEU A 74 13.37 7.05 8.09
N LYS A 75 14.24 7.89 7.51
CA LYS A 75 15.70 7.68 7.48
C LYS A 75 16.29 7.62 8.89
N GLU A 76 16.00 8.61 9.74
CA GLU A 76 16.49 8.62 11.13
C GLU A 76 15.97 7.44 11.94
N LEU A 77 14.71 7.03 11.71
CA LEU A 77 14.14 5.87 12.40
C LEU A 77 14.80 4.55 11.96
N TYR A 78 15.15 4.44 10.68
CA TYR A 78 15.87 3.29 10.15
C TYR A 78 17.34 3.25 10.63
N GLU A 79 18.07 4.36 10.47
CA GLU A 79 19.47 4.46 10.89
C GLU A 79 19.63 4.35 12.42
N GLY A 80 18.63 4.82 13.17
CA GLY A 80 18.56 4.65 14.63
C GLY A 80 18.16 3.26 15.10
N GLY A 81 17.87 2.32 14.19
CA GLY A 81 17.50 0.93 14.52
C GLY A 81 16.08 0.76 15.07
N TYR A 82 15.24 1.79 14.98
CA TYR A 82 13.85 1.74 15.42
C TYR A 82 12.91 1.17 14.35
N LEU A 83 13.36 1.14 13.09
CA LEU A 83 12.74 0.42 11.97
C LEU A 83 13.72 -0.58 11.40
N GLU A 84 13.31 -1.84 11.26
CA GLU A 84 14.12 -2.89 10.62
C GLU A 84 14.36 -2.61 9.13
N ASN A 85 13.37 -2.03 8.46
CA ASN A 85 13.46 -1.58 7.08
C ASN A 85 12.45 -0.47 6.81
N ILE A 86 12.72 0.38 5.81
CA ILE A 86 11.72 1.29 5.28
C ILE A 86 10.63 0.45 4.61
N PRO A 87 9.35 0.56 5.01
CA PRO A 87 8.29 -0.25 4.44
C PRO A 87 8.10 0.03 2.95
N LYS A 88 7.57 -0.95 2.23
CA LYS A 88 7.26 -0.77 0.82
C LYS A 88 6.06 0.15 0.63
N SER A 89 6.10 0.99 -0.40
CA SER A 89 4.95 1.80 -0.81
C SER A 89 3.99 0.95 -1.66
N PRO A 90 2.72 0.78 -1.28
CA PRO A 90 1.67 0.15 -2.11
C PRO A 90 1.26 0.94 -3.36
N GLY A 91 1.85 2.11 -3.61
CA GLY A 91 1.58 2.97 -4.75
C GLY A 91 2.09 2.43 -6.10
N LYS A 92 1.69 3.10 -7.18
CA LYS A 92 2.18 2.87 -8.55
C LYS A 92 3.38 3.77 -8.92
N VAL A 93 3.68 4.85 -8.16
CA VAL A 93 4.80 5.74 -8.49
C VAL A 93 6.16 5.13 -8.12
N SER A 94 6.86 4.70 -9.18
CA SER A 94 8.32 4.62 -9.47
C SER A 94 9.34 4.06 -8.48
N THR A 95 9.04 3.92 -7.19
CA THR A 95 9.95 3.22 -6.28
C THR A 95 9.07 2.46 -5.31
N ASP A 96 9.32 1.16 -5.12
CA ASP A 96 8.57 0.32 -4.18
C ASP A 96 8.76 0.76 -2.71
N LYS A 97 9.17 2.01 -2.43
CA LYS A 97 9.56 2.55 -1.13
C LYS A 97 9.02 3.98 -0.98
N TYR A 98 8.85 4.39 0.28
CA TYR A 98 8.61 5.79 0.63
C TYR A 98 9.90 6.60 0.52
N ASP A 99 9.78 7.92 0.32
CA ASP A 99 10.92 8.83 0.43
C ASP A 99 11.35 8.89 1.90
N ALA A 100 12.58 8.46 2.18
CA ALA A 100 13.09 8.31 3.54
C ALA A 100 13.29 9.65 4.26
N GLU A 101 13.53 10.73 3.52
CA GLU A 101 13.84 12.06 4.07
C GLU A 101 12.58 12.93 4.18
N LYS A 102 11.65 12.79 3.23
CA LYS A 102 10.39 13.56 3.22
C LYS A 102 9.25 12.88 3.97
N SER A 103 9.30 11.57 4.15
CA SER A 103 8.34 10.87 5.00
C SER A 103 8.73 11.03 6.46
N ILE A 104 7.82 11.59 7.25
CA ILE A 104 8.10 12.05 8.61
C ILE A 104 7.00 11.66 9.57
N VAL A 105 7.39 11.52 10.84
CA VAL A 105 6.49 11.43 11.98
C VAL A 105 6.75 12.63 12.88
N LYS A 106 5.75 13.50 13.02
CA LYS A 106 5.75 14.62 13.97
C LYS A 106 5.13 14.16 15.28
N ILE A 107 5.72 14.61 16.37
CA ILE A 107 5.28 14.33 17.72
C ILE A 107 4.84 15.63 18.36
N ILE A 108 3.57 15.65 18.78
CA ILE A 108 2.98 16.77 19.51
C ILE A 108 2.74 16.29 20.94
N LYS A 109 3.19 17.09 21.91
CA LYS A 109 2.97 16.83 23.33
C LYS A 109 2.09 17.93 23.88
N ASP A 110 1.03 17.52 24.51
CA ASP A 110 -0.01 18.37 25.03
C ASP A 110 -0.47 17.80 26.37
N ASN A 111 -1.23 18.57 27.14
CA ASN A 111 -1.65 18.16 28.50
C ASN A 111 -2.45 16.84 28.52
N ASN A 112 -2.94 16.40 27.37
CA ASN A 112 -3.75 15.20 27.18
C ASN A 112 -2.95 13.97 26.72
N GLY A 113 -1.65 14.10 26.45
CA GLY A 113 -0.79 12.97 26.05
C GLY A 113 0.17 13.31 24.90
N ILE A 114 0.59 12.27 24.18
CA ILE A 114 1.49 12.38 23.03
C ILE A 114 0.75 11.96 21.76
N THR A 115 0.64 12.89 20.82
CA THR A 115 0.01 12.69 19.51
C THR A 115 1.07 12.47 18.44
N TYR A 116 0.85 11.48 17.57
CA TYR A 116 1.78 11.13 16.49
C TYR A 116 1.12 11.40 15.14
N LYS A 117 1.58 12.45 14.46
CA LYS A 117 1.13 12.80 13.12
C LYS A 117 2.09 12.27 12.06
N VAL A 118 1.59 11.58 11.05
CA VAL A 118 2.40 10.95 10.01
C VAL A 118 2.18 11.62 8.67
N THR A 119 3.26 11.84 7.94
CA THR A 119 3.26 12.17 6.51
C THR A 119 4.05 11.10 5.77
N LEU A 120 3.41 10.43 4.81
CA LEU A 120 4.04 9.44 3.93
C LEU A 120 4.06 9.96 2.50
N VAL A 121 5.26 10.00 1.92
CA VAL A 121 5.50 10.52 0.57
C VAL A 121 6.05 9.40 -0.30
N ASP A 122 5.64 9.35 -1.57
CA ASP A 122 6.23 8.46 -2.57
C ASP A 122 7.73 8.65 -2.67
N GLY A 123 8.48 7.66 -3.18
CA GLY A 123 9.94 7.76 -3.19
C GLY A 123 10.52 8.78 -4.18
N ASN A 124 9.73 9.39 -5.07
CA ASN A 124 10.16 10.59 -5.80
C ASN A 124 9.93 11.87 -4.99
N GLY A 125 9.25 11.76 -3.84
CA GLY A 125 9.05 12.86 -2.92
C GLY A 125 8.09 13.93 -3.43
N THR A 126 7.15 13.56 -4.31
CA THR A 126 6.25 14.46 -5.04
C THR A 126 4.79 14.25 -4.62
N PHE A 127 4.37 13.00 -4.48
CA PHE A 127 3.01 12.61 -4.11
C PHE A 127 2.94 12.21 -2.64
N LYS A 128 2.00 12.80 -1.90
CA LYS A 128 1.74 12.45 -0.50
C LYS A 128 0.56 11.51 -0.39
N TYR A 129 0.80 10.29 0.09
CA TYR A 129 -0.27 9.32 0.40
C TYR A 129 -1.02 9.72 1.67
N ILE A 130 -0.29 10.23 2.68
CA ILE A 130 -0.84 10.72 3.95
C ILE A 130 -0.13 12.04 4.27
N ASP A 131 -0.85 13.05 4.73
CA ASP A 131 -0.29 14.37 5.04
C ASP A 131 -0.75 14.91 6.41
N ASP A 132 0.17 14.93 7.38
CA ASP A 132 -0.01 15.50 8.72
C ASP A 132 -1.23 14.95 9.48
N LYS A 133 -1.49 13.65 9.36
CA LYS A 133 -2.65 12.99 9.98
C LYS A 133 -2.27 12.25 11.25
N ASP A 134 -3.11 12.38 12.28
CA ASP A 134 -2.95 11.60 13.51
C ASP A 134 -3.14 10.12 13.20
N VAL A 135 -2.14 9.32 13.55
CA VAL A 135 -2.11 7.88 13.35
C VAL A 135 -3.22 7.14 14.10
N SER A 136 -3.74 7.73 15.18
CA SER A 136 -4.76 7.14 16.05
C SER A 136 -6.16 7.24 15.43
N GLU A 137 -6.39 8.28 14.63
CA GLU A 137 -7.67 8.58 13.98
C GLU A 137 -7.69 8.28 12.48
N LEU A 138 -6.57 7.76 11.95
CA LEU A 138 -6.32 7.60 10.52
C LEU A 138 -7.31 6.61 9.87
N LYS A 139 -8.04 7.10 8.86
CA LYS A 139 -9.03 6.32 8.09
C LYS A 139 -8.63 6.21 6.62
N ARG A 140 -9.29 5.33 5.89
CA ARG A 140 -9.09 5.14 4.44
C ARG A 140 -9.33 6.42 3.63
N ASP A 141 -10.19 7.32 4.10
CA ASP A 141 -10.49 8.59 3.44
C ASP A 141 -9.35 9.61 3.58
N ASP A 142 -8.48 9.44 4.58
CA ASP A 142 -7.29 10.26 4.77
C ASP A 142 -6.13 9.83 3.86
N VAL A 143 -6.22 8.65 3.24
CA VAL A 143 -5.20 8.13 2.34
C VAL A 143 -5.55 8.47 0.89
N LYS A 144 -4.67 9.22 0.25
CA LYS A 144 -4.73 9.50 -1.18
C LYS A 144 -4.02 8.41 -1.95
N LEU A 145 -4.70 7.91 -2.98
CA LEU A 145 -4.09 7.10 -4.02
C LEU A 145 -3.93 7.96 -5.27
N GLU A 146 -2.96 7.56 -6.06
CA GLU A 146 -2.58 8.10 -7.36
C GLU A 146 -3.39 7.50 -8.51
#